data_AF-A0AAX1G116-F1
#
_entry.id   AF-A0AAX1G116-F1
#
_cell.length_a   1.000
_cell.length_b   1.000
_cell.length_c   1.000
_cell.angle_alpha   90.00
_cell.angle_beta   90.00
_cell.angle_gamma   90.00
#
_symmetry.space_group_name_H-M   'P 1'
#
loop_
_entity.id
_entity.type
_entity.pdbx_description
1 polymer ?
#
loop_
_entity_poly.entity_id
_entity_poly.type
_entity_poly.pdbx_seq_one_letter_code
_entity_poly.pdbx_strand_id
1 'polypeptide(L)' 'MPTYQVTYLDTKQTIIDSEAIFMKNLVTAKRSAAHHAPSNTEQVIIKDLMEKVLSHLIVNEGWVDTPSS' A
#
# COMPACT_ATOMS: atom_id res chain seq x y z
N MET A 1 -8.70 -14.14 -6.61
CA MET A 1 -8.45 -12.91 -5.83
C MET A 1 -7.04 -12.47 -6.17
N PRO A 2 -6.82 -11.24 -6.67
CA PRO A 2 -5.48 -10.70 -6.86
C PRO A 2 -4.67 -10.71 -5.56
N THR A 3 -3.36 -10.90 -5.71
CA THR A 3 -2.39 -10.69 -4.65
C THR A 3 -1.82 -9.29 -4.79
N TYR A 4 -1.74 -8.57 -3.67
CA TYR A 4 -1.13 -7.25 -3.58
C TYR A 4 0.06 -7.32 -2.64
N GLN A 5 1.17 -6.71 -3.02
CA GLN A 5 2.31 -6.50 -2.12
C GLN A 5 2.15 -5.13 -1.47
N VAL A 6 2.12 -5.09 -0.13
CA VAL A 6 1.99 -3.88 0.67
C VAL A 6 3.32 -3.61 1.36
N THR A 7 3.77 -2.36 1.33
CA THR A 7 4.97 -1.92 2.05
C THR A 7 4.64 -0.69 2.87
N TYR A 8 5.02 -0.70 4.13
CA TYR A 8 4.82 0.39 5.09
C TYR A 8 6.16 1.11 5.33
N LEU A 9 6.17 2.43 5.17
CA LEU A 9 7.35 3.27 5.29
C LEU A 9 7.18 4.31 6.40
N ASP A 10 8.26 4.59 7.13
CA ASP A 10 8.30 5.65 8.15
C ASP A 10 8.64 7.04 7.55
N THR A 11 8.74 8.04 8.43
CA THR A 11 9.13 9.43 8.07
C THR A 11 10.47 9.54 7.33
N LYS A 12 11.37 8.57 7.51
CA LYS A 12 12.70 8.52 6.87
C LYS A 12 12.69 7.67 5.60
N GLN A 13 11.52 7.27 5.11
CA GLN A 13 11.38 6.35 3.97
C GLN A 13 12.02 4.98 4.23
N THR A 14 12.13 4.58 5.51
CA THR A 14 12.62 3.26 5.90
C THR A 14 11.45 2.28 5.92
N ILE A 15 11.66 1.08 5.38
CA ILE A 15 10.65 0.00 5.45
C ILE A 15 10.50 -0.43 6.91
N ILE A 16 9.28 -0.24 7.42
CA ILE A 16 8.87 -0.72 8.74
C ILE A 16 8.47 -2.18 8.64
N ASP A 17 7.63 -2.50 7.65
CA ASP A 17 7.07 -3.83 7.44
C ASP A 17 6.60 -4.00 5.99
N SER A 18 6.39 -5.24 5.57
CA SER A 18 5.78 -5.60 4.29
C SER A 18 5.01 -6.90 4.37
N GLU A 19 3.91 -6.97 3.62
CA GLU A 19 3.04 -8.13 3.59
C GLU A 19 2.42 -8.36 2.22
N ALA A 20 2.08 -9.61 1.93
CA ALA A 20 1.26 -9.97 0.79
C ALA A 20 -0.18 -10.18 1.24
N ILE A 21 -1.13 -9.44 0.65
CA ILE A 21 -2.55 -9.55 0.95
C ILE A 21 -3.34 -10.05 -0.26
N PHE A 22 -4.35 -10.88 0.01
CA PHE A 22 -5.26 -11.39 -1.01
C PHE A 22 -6.60 -10.68 -0.88
N MET A 23 -6.93 -9.86 -1.87
CA MET A 23 -8.10 -8.99 -1.81
C MET A 23 -8.91 -9.08 -3.09
N LYS A 24 -10.19 -8.69 -3.04
CA LYS A 24 -11.08 -8.74 -4.20
C LYS A 24 -10.63 -7.75 -5.29
N ASN A 25 -10.20 -6.56 -4.87
CA ASN A 25 -9.74 -5.48 -5.75
C ASN A 25 -8.86 -4.48 -4.97
N LEU A 26 -8.31 -3.49 -5.69
CA LEU A 26 -7.43 -2.46 -5.13
C LEU A 26 -8.14 -1.61 -4.06
N VAL A 27 -9.44 -1.34 -4.19
CA VAL A 27 -10.20 -0.57 -3.19
C VAL A 27 -10.23 -1.30 -1.85
N THR A 28 -10.49 -2.61 -1.85
CA THR A 28 -10.46 -3.43 -0.63
C THR A 28 -9.04 -3.58 -0.08
N ALA A 29 -8.02 -3.65 -0.95
CA ALA A 29 -6.62 -3.68 -0.55
C ALA A 29 -6.19 -2.40 0.17
N LYS A 30 -6.51 -1.21 -0.37
CA LYS A 30 -6.26 0.08 0.27
C LYS A 30 -6.83 0.17 1.67
N ARG A 31 -8.10 -0.23 1.84
CA ARG A 31 -8.76 -0.21 3.15
C ARG A 31 -8.09 -1.15 4.14
N SER A 32 -7.76 -2.36 3.71
CA SER A 32 -7.05 -3.33 4.56
C SER A 32 -5.66 -2.83 4.95
N ALA A 33 -4.88 -2.33 3.99
CA ALA A 33 -3.53 -1.84 4.21
C ALA A 33 -3.53 -0.65 5.18
N ALA A 34 -4.43 0.32 4.99
CA ALA A 34 -4.55 1.45 5.91
C ALA A 34 -4.98 1.01 7.33
N HIS A 35 -5.80 -0.04 7.46
CA HIS A 35 -6.26 -0.54 8.75
C HIS A 35 -5.16 -1.28 9.52
N HIS A 36 -4.29 -2.02 8.83
CA HIS A 36 -3.20 -2.78 9.44
C HIS A 36 -1.87 -2.03 9.50
N ALA A 37 -1.82 -0.79 9.00
CA ALA A 37 -0.61 0.02 9.01
C ALA A 37 -0.07 0.19 10.45
N PRO A 38 1.22 -0.12 10.70
CA PRO A 38 1.88 0.20 11.96
C PRO A 38 1.73 1.69 12.33
N SER A 39 1.68 2.01 13.61
CA SER A 39 1.39 3.37 14.09
C SER A 39 2.38 4.45 13.65
N ASN A 40 3.62 4.07 13.30
CA ASN A 40 4.67 4.96 12.81
C ASN A 40 4.75 5.02 11.27
N THR A 41 3.75 4.48 10.57
CA THR A 41 3.67 4.53 9.11
C THR A 41 3.30 5.93 8.64
N GLU A 42 4.06 6.48 7.71
CA GLU A 42 3.76 7.73 7.02
C GLU A 42 3.32 7.50 5.57
N GLN A 43 3.80 6.41 4.97
CA GLN A 43 3.47 6.05 3.60
C GLN A 43 3.20 4.55 3.46
N VAL A 44 2.16 4.23 2.68
CA VAL A 44 1.83 2.86 2.29
C VAL A 44 1.96 2.74 0.78
N ILE A 45 2.66 1.72 0.30
CA ILE A 45 2.78 1.43 -1.14
C ILE A 45 2.09 0.10 -1.41
N ILE A 46 1.19 0.08 -2.40
CA ILE A 46 0.54 -1.14 -2.89
C ILE A 46 1.02 -1.42 -4.30
N LYS A 47 1.58 -2.61 -4.51
CA LYS A 47 2.03 -3.13 -5.80
C LYS A 47 1.28 -4.39 -6.20
N ASP A 48 1.32 -4.72 -7.49
CA ASP A 48 1.00 -6.07 -7.97
C ASP A 48 2.20 -7.02 -7.84
N LEU A 49 2.01 -8.27 -8.26
CA LEU A 49 3.05 -9.31 -8.25
C LEU A 49 4.22 -9.04 -9.22
N MET A 50 4.08 -8.08 -10.14
CA MET A 50 5.11 -7.68 -11.10
C MET A 50 5.84 -6.41 -10.63
N GLU A 51 5.74 -6.10 -9.34
CA GLU A 51 6.33 -4.91 -8.70
C GLU A 51 5.80 -3.57 -9.23
N LYS A 52 4.73 -3.58 -10.04
CA LYS A 52 4.11 -2.35 -10.51
C LYS A 52 3.38 -1.69 -9.35
N VAL A 53 3.75 -0.45 -9.04
CA VAL A 53 3.00 0.39 -8.10
C VAL A 53 1.61 0.65 -8.67
N LEU A 54 0.60 0.28 -7.90
CA LEU A 54 -0.80 0.51 -8.24
C LEU A 54 -1.34 1.75 -7.53
N SER A 55 -0.90 1.94 -6.29
CA SER A 55 -1.34 3.06 -5.46
C SER A 55 -0.37 3.29 -4.31
N HIS A 56 -0.36 4.51 -3.79
CA HIS A 56 0.28 4.81 -2.52
C HIS A 56 -0.58 5.75 -1.67
N LEU A 57 -0.51 5.59 -0.36
CA LEU A 57 -1.10 6.49 0.63
C LEU A 57 0.00 7.33 1.23
N ILE A 58 -0.20 8.63 1.31
CA ILE A 58 0.52 9.52 2.23
C ILE A 58 -0.48 9.89 3.31
N VAL A 59 -0.21 9.58 4.58
CA VAL A 59 -1.22 9.64 5.67
C VAL A 59 -1.94 10.99 5.73
N ASN A 60 -1.23 12.09 5.47
CA ASN A 60 -1.78 13.45 5.53
C ASN A 60 -2.31 13.99 4.18
N GLU A 61 -2.11 13.27 3.07
CA GLU A 61 -2.49 13.74 1.72
C GLU A 61 -3.52 12.82 1.04
N GLY A 62 -3.63 11.57 1.48
CA GLY A 62 -4.55 10.58 0.96
C GLY A 62 -3.93 9.63 -0.07
N TRP A 63 -4.78 8.87 -0.75
CA TRP A 63 -4.38 7.87 -1.74
C TRP A 63 -4.17 8.51 -3.12
N VAL A 64 -3.08 8.12 -3.78
CA VAL A 64 -2.76 8.49 -5.16
C VAL A 64 -2.61 7.21 -5.98
N ASP A 65 -3.49 7.07 -6.98
CA ASP A 65 -3.49 5.93 -7.89
C ASP A 65 -2.54 6.14 -9.05
N THR A 66 -1.81 5.07 -9.39
CA THR A 66 -1.00 5.05 -10.60
C THR A 66 -1.95 4.80 -11.79
N PRO A 67 -1.96 5.67 -12.81
CA PRO A 67 -2.79 5.48 -13.98
C PRO A 67 -2.52 4.11 -14.62
N SER A 68 -3.58 3.39 -14.98
CA SER A 68 -3.48 2.24 -15.86
C SER A 68 -3.14 2.75 -17.26
N SER A 69 -1.85 2.71 -17.61
CA SER A 69 -1.37 2.87 -18.99
C SER A 69 -2.01 1.84 -19.93
#